data_AF-A0A2A6FM87-F1
#
_entry.id   AF-A0A2A6FM87-F1
#
_cell.length_a   1.000
_cell.length_b   1.000
_cell.length_c   1.000
_cell.angle_alpha   90.00
_cell.angle_beta   90.00
_cell.angle_gamma   90.00
#
_symmetry.space_group_name_H-M   'P 1'
#
loop_
_entity.id
_entity.type
_entity.pdbx_description
1 polymer ?
#
loop_
_entity_poly.entity_id
_entity_poly.type
_entity_poly.pdbx_seq_one_letter_code
_entity_poly.pdbx_strand_id
1 'polypeptide(L)'
;MQINLEPFQFGLVSPPTPQNVQKLVFAGAFIQAHAFKAMMRYHIETLAFLKHRCEQDVKLAEDLIAGSEFNDAFDVFSTFLQNAASEYATEAGKVATLTSKLASETARRVRKDARTAIEDVAAKTVT
;
A
#
# COMPACT_ATOMS: atom_id res chain seq x y z
N MET A 1 7.67 58.25 12.67
CA MET A 1 7.92 57.13 11.75
C MET A 1 6.82 56.11 11.98
N GLN A 2 5.74 56.16 11.19
CA GLN A 2 4.64 55.19 11.25
C GLN A 2 4.93 54.08 10.24
N ILE A 3 4.98 52.84 10.71
CA ILE A 3 5.06 51.64 9.89
C ILE A 3 3.62 51.19 9.61
N ASN A 4 3.15 51.48 8.40
CA ASN A 4 1.91 50.96 7.85
C ASN A 4 2.13 49.47 7.55
N LEU A 5 1.46 48.58 8.29
CA LEU A 5 1.38 47.16 7.95
C LEU A 5 0.14 46.95 7.07
N GLU A 6 0.37 46.87 5.77
CA GLU A 6 -0.65 46.41 4.81
C GLU A 6 -1.04 44.95 5.15
N PRO A 7 -2.34 44.62 5.18
CA PRO A 7 -2.78 43.25 5.42
C PRO A 7 -2.47 42.39 4.19
N PHE A 8 -1.59 41.39 4.38
CA PHE A 8 -1.36 40.33 3.41
C PHE A 8 -2.68 39.66 3.02
N GLN A 9 -3.18 39.99 1.83
CA GLN A 9 -4.31 39.34 1.17
C GLN A 9 -3.91 37.93 0.76
N PHE A 10 -4.07 36.96 1.65
CA PHE A 10 -4.12 35.54 1.27
C PHE A 10 -5.41 35.31 0.48
N GLY A 11 -5.26 35.04 -0.83
CA GLY A 11 -6.37 34.77 -1.73
C GLY A 11 -7.28 33.65 -1.22
N LEU A 12 -8.55 34.01 -1.03
CA LEU A 12 -9.78 33.20 -1.14
C LEU A 12 -9.62 31.66 -1.03
N VAL A 13 -9.34 31.15 0.17
CA VAL A 13 -9.86 29.82 0.53
C VAL A 13 -11.22 30.07 1.18
N SER A 14 -12.30 29.91 0.41
CA SER A 14 -13.65 29.96 0.96
C SER A 14 -13.80 28.89 2.06
N PRO A 15 -14.46 29.20 3.19
CA PRO A 15 -14.71 28.20 4.23
C PRO A 15 -15.49 27.02 3.63
N PRO A 16 -15.16 25.77 4.00
CA PRO A 16 -15.79 24.60 3.42
C PRO A 16 -17.29 24.62 3.74
N THR A 17 -18.12 24.59 2.70
CA THR A 17 -19.57 24.44 2.86
C THR A 17 -19.90 23.05 3.43
N PRO A 18 -21.05 22.87 4.11
CA PRO A 18 -21.44 21.57 4.70
C PRO A 18 -21.38 20.40 3.70
N GLN A 19 -21.72 20.64 2.43
CA GLN A 19 -21.61 19.65 1.34
C GLN A 19 -20.15 19.27 1.02
N ASN A 20 -19.23 20.24 1.06
CA ASN A 20 -17.81 20.00 0.82
C ASN A 20 -17.18 19.21 1.99
N VAL A 21 -17.62 19.47 3.22
CA VAL A 21 -17.22 18.68 4.41
C VAL A 21 -17.73 17.24 4.31
N GLN A 22 -19.00 17.03 3.93
CA GLN A 22 -19.56 15.69 3.77
C GLN A 22 -18.83 14.88 2.70
N LYS A 23 -18.54 15.48 1.53
CA LYS A 23 -17.74 14.84 0.46
C LYS A 23 -16.33 14.49 0.95
N LEU A 24 -15.69 15.35 1.73
CA LEU A 24 -14.36 15.10 2.31
C LEU A 24 -14.38 13.93 3.30
N VAL A 25 -15.40 13.85 4.16
CA VAL A 25 -15.57 12.76 5.13
C VAL A 25 -15.80 11.42 4.43
N PHE A 26 -16.66 11.38 3.41
CA PHE A 26 -16.88 10.16 2.62
C PHE A 26 -15.64 9.73 1.83
N ALA A 27 -14.91 10.68 1.24
CA ALA A 27 -13.63 10.39 0.57
C ALA A 27 -12.59 9.84 1.56
N GLY A 28 -12.49 10.42 2.77
CA GLY A 28 -11.62 9.95 3.84
C GLY A 28 -11.97 8.55 4.31
N ALA A 29 -13.24 8.28 4.63
CA ALA A 29 -13.72 6.96 5.04
C ALA A 29 -13.49 5.90 3.96
N PHE A 30 -13.64 6.28 2.69
CA PHE A 30 -13.41 5.39 1.55
C PHE A 30 -11.92 5.06 1.37
N ILE A 31 -11.03 6.05 1.46
CA ILE A 31 -9.57 5.84 1.43
C ILE A 31 -9.15 4.96 2.60
N GLN A 32 -9.71 5.19 3.79
CA GLN A 32 -9.45 4.40 4.98
C GLN A 32 -9.88 2.93 4.82
N ALA A 33 -11.05 2.67 4.22
CA ALA A 33 -11.51 1.31 3.94
C ALA A 33 -10.63 0.58 2.90
N HIS A 34 -10.16 1.28 1.86
CA HIS A 34 -9.24 0.70 0.87
C HIS A 34 -7.85 0.44 1.44
N ALA A 35 -7.33 1.36 2.24
CA ALA A 35 -6.08 1.19 2.96
C ALA A 35 -6.17 0.00 3.93
N PHE A 36 -7.26 -0.12 4.69
CA PHE A 36 -7.50 -1.25 5.58
C PHE A 36 -7.58 -2.58 4.81
N LYS A 37 -8.31 -2.62 3.71
CA LYS A 37 -8.40 -3.82 2.85
C LYS A 37 -7.03 -4.23 2.28
N ALA A 38 -6.23 -3.26 1.82
CA ALA A 38 -4.89 -3.52 1.31
C ALA A 38 -3.95 -4.00 2.42
N MET A 39 -4.04 -3.40 3.61
CA MET A 39 -3.30 -3.82 4.79
C MET A 39 -3.65 -5.25 5.20
N MET A 40 -4.94 -5.62 5.22
CA MET A 40 -5.35 -7.00 5.51
C MET A 40 -4.82 -7.99 4.46
N ARG A 41 -4.83 -7.63 3.17
CA ARG A 41 -4.23 -8.46 2.11
C ARG A 41 -2.72 -8.62 2.29
N TYR A 42 -2.03 -7.55 2.65
CA TYR A 42 -0.60 -7.59 2.97
C TYR A 42 -0.32 -8.52 4.15
N HIS A 43 -1.11 -8.44 5.23
CA HIS A 43 -0.98 -9.34 6.38
C HIS A 43 -1.25 -10.79 6.02
N ILE A 44 -2.30 -11.08 5.24
CA ILE A 44 -2.61 -12.45 4.79
C ILE A 44 -1.43 -13.03 4.02
N GLU A 45 -0.88 -12.28 3.06
CA GLU A 45 0.24 -12.75 2.25
C GLU A 45 1.50 -12.97 3.10
N THR A 46 1.82 -12.02 3.98
CA THR A 46 2.98 -12.12 4.88
C THR A 46 2.88 -13.33 5.81
N LEU A 47 1.69 -13.60 6.36
CA LEU A 47 1.46 -14.75 7.24
C LEU A 47 1.50 -16.08 6.45
N ALA A 48 0.95 -16.10 5.23
CA ALA A 48 1.02 -17.28 4.37
C ALA A 48 2.48 -17.61 4.00
N PHE A 49 3.28 -16.59 3.68
CA PHE A 49 4.70 -16.73 3.43
C PHE A 49 5.45 -17.23 4.67
N LEU A 50 5.18 -16.65 5.84
CA LEU A 50 5.82 -17.09 7.09
C LEU A 50 5.53 -18.55 7.40
N LYS A 51 4.27 -18.98 7.23
CA LYS A 51 3.89 -20.39 7.38
C LYS A 51 4.70 -21.29 6.43
N HIS A 52 4.72 -20.95 5.14
CA HIS A 52 5.49 -21.71 4.14
C HIS A 52 6.97 -21.80 4.52
N ARG A 53 7.55 -20.71 5.00
CA ARG A 53 8.95 -20.68 5.42
C ARG A 53 9.23 -21.59 6.61
N CYS A 54 8.36 -21.58 7.63
CA CYS A 54 8.47 -22.51 8.76
C CYS A 54 8.34 -23.97 8.31
N GLU A 55 7.48 -24.28 7.35
CA GLU A 55 7.36 -25.62 6.77
C GLU A 55 8.64 -26.04 6.05
N GLN A 56 9.28 -25.15 5.30
CA GLN A 56 10.58 -25.41 4.69
C GLN A 56 11.69 -25.61 5.74
N ASP A 57 11.69 -24.82 6.83
CA ASP A 57 12.68 -24.95 7.91
C ASP A 57 12.57 -26.31 8.61
N VAL A 58 11.34 -26.80 8.86
CA VAL A 58 11.09 -28.16 9.38
C VAL A 58 11.62 -29.20 8.42
N LYS A 59 11.30 -29.07 7.12
CA LYS A 59 11.77 -30.01 6.10
C LYS A 59 13.29 -30.06 6.02
N LEU A 60 13.97 -28.91 6.09
CA LEU A 60 15.43 -28.86 6.13
C LEU A 60 15.98 -29.65 7.33
N ALA A 61 15.39 -29.49 8.52
CA ALA A 61 15.81 -30.22 9.70
C ALA A 61 15.63 -31.74 9.52
N GLU A 62 14.51 -32.18 8.94
CA GLU A 62 14.25 -33.59 8.63
C GLU A 62 15.26 -34.14 7.62
N ASP A 63 15.51 -33.42 6.52
CA ASP A 63 16.45 -33.83 5.47
C ASP A 63 17.89 -33.91 6.00
N LEU A 64 18.30 -32.99 6.89
CA LEU A 64 19.62 -33.01 7.55
C LEU A 64 19.77 -34.14 8.57
N ILE A 65 18.70 -34.51 9.28
CA ILE A 65 18.71 -35.66 10.21
C ILE A 65 18.80 -36.98 9.43
N ALA A 66 18.16 -37.05 8.26
CA ALA A 66 18.13 -38.25 7.43
C ALA A 66 19.44 -38.48 6.64
N GLY A 67 20.18 -37.41 6.33
CA GLY A 67 21.44 -37.49 5.58
C GLY A 67 22.59 -38.10 6.39
N SER A 68 23.21 -39.17 5.89
CA SER A 68 24.34 -39.84 6.55
C SER A 68 25.72 -39.25 6.19
N GLU A 69 25.81 -38.43 5.14
CA GLU A 69 27.07 -37.86 4.64
C GLU A 69 27.07 -36.32 4.62
N PHE A 70 28.25 -35.73 4.83
CA PHE A 70 28.42 -34.27 4.87
C PHE A 70 28.12 -33.59 3.52
N ASN A 71 28.46 -34.24 2.40
CA ASN A 71 28.15 -33.71 1.07
C ASN A 71 26.64 -33.64 0.84
N ASP A 72 25.89 -34.66 1.25
CA ASP A 72 24.43 -34.66 1.16
C ASP A 72 23.82 -33.52 1.99
N ALA A 73 24.35 -33.27 3.19
CA ALA A 73 23.91 -32.17 4.03
C ALA A 73 24.22 -30.78 3.41
N PHE A 74 25.36 -30.63 2.75
CA PHE A 74 25.74 -29.38 2.08
C PHE A 74 24.88 -29.10 0.84
N ASP A 75 24.59 -30.11 0.02
CA ASP A 75 23.71 -29.98 -1.14
C ASP A 75 22.27 -29.65 -0.73
N VAL A 76 21.76 -30.31 0.31
CA VAL A 76 20.45 -30.00 0.91
C VAL A 76 20.40 -28.56 1.40
N PHE A 77 21.41 -28.11 2.15
CA PHE A 77 21.46 -26.76 2.70
C PHE A 77 21.60 -25.67 1.61
N SER A 78 22.46 -25.90 0.61
CA SER A 78 22.67 -24.94 -0.48
C SER A 78 21.42 -24.80 -1.37
N THR A 79 20.74 -25.91 -1.67
CA THR A 79 19.45 -25.92 -2.39
C THR A 79 18.39 -25.15 -1.62
N PHE A 80 18.30 -25.38 -0.31
CA PHE A 80 17.39 -24.65 0.55
C PHE A 80 17.65 -23.15 0.55
N LEU A 81 18.91 -22.72 0.62
CA LEU A 81 19.26 -21.30 0.60
C LEU A 81 18.90 -20.63 -0.72
N GLN A 82 19.13 -21.31 -1.85
CA GLN A 82 18.72 -20.82 -3.17
C GLN A 82 17.21 -20.68 -3.28
N ASN A 83 16.46 -21.68 -2.83
CA ASN A 83 15.00 -21.64 -2.82
C ASN A 83 14.50 -20.50 -1.93
N ALA A 84 15.03 -20.36 -0.71
CA ALA A 84 14.66 -19.29 0.20
C ALA A 84 14.91 -17.90 -0.42
N ALA A 85 16.07 -17.68 -1.06
CA ALA A 85 16.37 -16.43 -1.72
C ALA A 85 15.35 -16.08 -2.84
N SER A 86 15.01 -17.07 -3.66
CA SER A 86 14.00 -16.93 -4.72
C SER A 86 12.60 -16.64 -4.18
N GLU A 87 12.22 -17.32 -3.10
CA GLU A 87 10.94 -17.14 -2.41
C GLU A 87 10.83 -15.74 -1.80
N TYR A 88 11.86 -15.24 -1.13
CA TYR A 88 11.89 -13.87 -0.60
C TYR A 88 11.79 -12.81 -1.71
N ALA A 89 12.49 -13.01 -2.83
CA ALA A 89 12.40 -12.11 -3.97
C ALA A 89 10.98 -12.08 -4.57
N THR A 90 10.36 -13.26 -4.68
CA THR A 90 8.99 -13.41 -5.16
C THR A 90 8.01 -12.70 -4.23
N GLU A 91 8.15 -12.90 -2.92
CA GLU A 91 7.27 -12.31 -1.91
C GLU A 91 7.38 -10.79 -1.89
N ALA A 92 8.60 -10.25 -1.96
CA ALA A 92 8.82 -8.81 -2.12
C ALA A 92 8.11 -8.24 -3.37
N GLY A 93 8.11 -9.00 -4.47
CA GLY A 93 7.37 -8.65 -5.69
C GLY A 93 5.84 -8.60 -5.50
N LYS A 94 5.28 -9.53 -4.71
CA LYS A 94 3.84 -9.51 -4.38
C LYS A 94 3.48 -8.29 -3.53
N VAL A 95 4.29 -7.98 -2.52
CA VAL A 95 4.12 -6.79 -1.66
C VAL A 95 4.18 -5.49 -2.48
N ALA A 96 5.16 -5.38 -3.39
CA ALA A 96 5.27 -4.24 -4.30
C ALA A 96 4.02 -4.11 -5.20
N THR A 97 3.51 -5.24 -5.70
CA THR A 97 2.29 -5.27 -6.52
C THR A 97 1.05 -4.82 -5.74
N LEU A 98 0.89 -5.27 -4.49
CA LEU A 98 -0.22 -4.84 -3.62
C LEU A 98 -0.17 -3.32 -3.37
N THR A 99 1.01 -2.80 -3.07
CA THR A 99 1.24 -1.37 -2.82
C THR A 99 0.96 -0.53 -4.08
N SER A 100 1.45 -0.96 -5.24
CA SER A 100 1.21 -0.30 -6.53
C SER A 100 -0.29 -0.24 -6.89
N LYS A 101 -1.02 -1.35 -6.66
CA LYS A 101 -2.48 -1.39 -6.87
C LYS A 101 -3.20 -0.37 -5.97
N LEU A 102 -2.85 -0.31 -4.68
CA LEU A 102 -3.45 0.65 -3.75
C LEU A 102 -3.19 2.11 -4.18
N ALA A 103 -1.95 2.43 -4.56
CA ALA A 103 -1.58 3.76 -5.04
C ALA A 103 -2.35 4.14 -6.31
N SER A 104 -2.46 3.22 -7.27
CA SER A 104 -3.20 3.42 -8.52
C SER A 104 -4.71 3.63 -8.28
N GLU A 105 -5.33 2.82 -7.41
CA GLU A 105 -6.74 2.99 -7.05
C GLU A 105 -7.01 4.33 -6.37
N THR A 106 -6.10 4.77 -5.50
CA THR A 106 -6.17 6.07 -4.84
C THR A 106 -6.03 7.21 -5.86
N ALA A 107 -5.01 7.17 -6.72
CA ALA A 107 -4.79 8.18 -7.75
C ALA A 107 -5.96 8.28 -8.74
N ARG A 108 -6.54 7.13 -9.14
CA ARG A 108 -7.73 7.10 -10.02
C ARG A 108 -8.92 7.81 -9.39
N ARG A 109 -9.12 7.67 -8.08
CA ARG A 109 -10.21 8.32 -7.35
C ARG A 109 -9.99 9.81 -7.20
N VAL A 110 -8.79 10.23 -6.79
CA VAL A 110 -8.43 11.66 -6.74
C VAL A 110 -8.67 12.35 -8.08
N ARG A 111 -8.27 11.72 -9.20
CA ARG A 111 -8.54 12.24 -10.55
C ARG A 111 -10.03 12.34 -10.87
N LYS A 112 -10.82 11.36 -10.46
CA LYS A 112 -12.28 11.37 -10.64
C LYS A 112 -12.93 12.51 -9.85
N ASP A 113 -12.55 12.66 -8.58
CA ASP A 113 -13.11 13.68 -7.70
C ASP A 113 -12.74 15.09 -8.17
N ALA A 114 -11.50 15.29 -8.63
CA ALA A 114 -11.05 16.54 -9.22
C ALA A 114 -11.84 16.90 -10.50
N ARG A 115 -12.09 15.93 -11.38
CA ARG A 115 -12.89 16.13 -12.59
C ARG A 115 -14.32 16.54 -12.27
N THR A 116 -14.96 15.86 -11.33
CA THR A 116 -16.34 16.18 -10.91
C THR A 116 -16.42 17.57 -10.26
N ALA A 117 -15.40 18.01 -9.52
CA ALA A 117 -15.35 19.36 -8.97
C ALA A 117 -15.25 20.44 -10.07
N ILE A 118 -14.43 20.22 -11.10
CA ILE A 118 -14.31 21.14 -12.25
C ILE A 118 -15.64 21.23 -13.01
N GLU A 119 -16.29 20.10 -13.26
CA GLU A 119 -17.60 20.04 -13.95
C GLU A 119 -18.69 20.78 -13.14
N ASP A 120 -18.71 20.66 -11.81
CA ASP A 120 -19.66 21.36 -10.92
C ASP A 120 -19.43 22.88 -10.87
N VAL A 121 -18.16 23.31 -10.88
CA VAL A 121 -17.82 24.75 -10.97
C VAL A 121 -18.27 25.30 -12.31
N ALA A 122 -17.95 24.64 -13.43
CA ALA A 122 -18.33 25.09 -14.75
C ALA A 122 -19.86 25.20 -14.92
N ALA A 123 -20.63 24.27 -14.36
CA ALA A 123 -22.09 24.31 -14.39
C ALA A 123 -22.68 25.50 -13.60
N LYS A 124 -22.01 25.95 -12.52
CA LYS A 124 -22.45 27.08 -11.68
C LYS A 124 -22.09 28.46 -12.25
N THR A 125 -21.15 28.55 -13.18
CA THR A 125 -20.72 29.83 -13.79
C THR A 125 -21.52 30.22 -15.04
N VAL A 126 -22.47 29.38 -15.49
CA VAL A 126 -23.28 29.61 -16.71
C VAL A 126 -24.64 30.29 -16.40
N THR A 127 -24.91 30.67 -15.15
CA THR A 127 -26.07 31.49 -14.74
C THR A 127 -25.64 32.91 -14.41
#